data_AF-A0A699ZZL1-F1
#
_entry.id   AF-A0A699ZZL1-F1
#
_cell.length_a   1.000
_cell.length_b   1.000
_cell.length_c   1.000
_cell.angle_alpha   90.00
_cell.angle_beta   90.00
_cell.angle_gamma   90.00
#
_symmetry.space_group_name_H-M   'P 1'
#
loop_
_entity.id
_entity.type
_entity.pdbx_description
1 polymer ?
#
loop_
_entity_poly.entity_id
_entity_poly.type
_entity_poly.pdbx_seq_one_letter_code
_entity_poly.pdbx_strand_id
1 'polypeptide(L)'
;GQFDDPTILFVGDVEVVEVRQMDDDPFIITQFHCQQLKCTRDKFGNVTDGSTNSIQRVYYFWGLQQEKVGVVTADGQLLPPRWVIRDMMWQSMLALV
;
A
#
# COMPACT_ATOMS: atom_id res chain seq x y z
N GLY A 1 -18.24 -12.44 -13.19
CA GLY A 1 -17.41 -11.45 -12.50
C GLY A 1 -15.97 -11.85 -12.70
N GLN A 2 -15.11 -10.87 -12.96
CA GLN A 2 -13.67 -11.01 -12.85
C GLN A 2 -13.23 -10.44 -11.49
N PHE A 3 -12.18 -10.99 -10.90
CA PHE A 3 -11.60 -10.48 -9.65
C PHE A 3 -10.08 -10.51 -9.70
N ASP A 4 -9.45 -9.53 -9.06
CA ASP A 4 -8.01 -9.48 -8.89
C ASP A 4 -7.58 -10.48 -7.80
N ASP A 5 -6.53 -11.25 -8.08
CA ASP A 5 -5.90 -12.21 -7.17
C ASP A 5 -4.43 -11.80 -6.90
N PRO A 6 -4.18 -10.71 -6.16
CA PRO A 6 -2.84 -10.28 -5.81
C PRO A 6 -2.34 -11.01 -4.56
N THR A 7 -1.07 -11.43 -4.56
CA THR A 7 -0.39 -11.96 -3.38
C THR A 7 0.93 -11.23 -3.19
N ILE A 8 1.09 -10.54 -2.06
CA ILE A 8 2.38 -9.95 -1.68
C ILE A 8 3.30 -11.06 -1.18
N LEU A 9 4.50 -11.15 -1.77
CA LEU A 9 5.52 -12.14 -1.44
C LEU A 9 6.56 -11.57 -0.48
N PHE A 10 6.93 -10.32 -0.68
CA PHE A 10 7.98 -9.64 0.07
C PHE A 10 7.73 -8.15 0.07
N VAL A 11 8.05 -7.49 1.18
CA VAL A 11 8.12 -6.03 1.29
C VAL A 11 9.55 -5.68 1.63
N GLY A 12 10.17 -4.87 0.78
CA GLY A 12 11.51 -4.37 0.97
C GLY A 12 11.56 -3.19 1.93
N ASP A 13 12.73 -2.56 1.99
CA ASP A 13 12.96 -1.44 2.89
C ASP A 13 11.96 -0.31 2.66
N VAL A 14 11.53 0.29 3.77
CA VAL A 14 10.60 1.41 3.83
C VAL A 14 11.37 2.63 4.27
N GLU A 15 11.31 3.69 3.46
CA GLU A 15 12.03 4.94 3.71
C GLU A 15 11.06 6.12 3.70
N VAL A 16 11.30 7.09 4.58
CA VAL A 16 10.64 8.41 4.51
C VAL A 16 11.43 9.27 3.54
N VAL A 17 10.80 9.70 2.45
CA VAL A 17 11.45 10.52 1.41
C VAL A 17 11.13 12.00 1.53
N GLU A 18 9.99 12.35 2.13
CA GLU A 18 9.58 13.74 2.35
C GLU A 18 8.81 13.85 3.65
N VAL A 19 9.05 14.94 4.38
CA VAL A 19 8.27 15.35 5.55
C VAL A 19 7.88 16.81 5.35
N ARG A 20 6.59 17.10 5.46
CA ARG A 20 6.06 18.47 5.39
C ARG A 20 4.84 18.66 6.27
N GLN A 21 4.39 19.89 6.38
CA GLN A 21 3.13 20.24 7.03
C GLN A 21 2.08 20.54 5.96
N MET A 22 0.88 19.97 6.07
CA MET A 22 -0.28 20.28 5.22
C MET A 22 -1.45 20.63 6.13
N ASP A 23 -2.06 21.81 5.94
CA ASP A 23 -3.18 22.29 6.77
C ASP A 23 -2.92 22.23 8.29
N ASP A 24 -1.70 22.61 8.66
CA ASP A 24 -1.09 22.52 9.99
C ASP A 24 -0.81 21.11 10.53
N ASP A 25 -1.06 20.05 9.75
CA ASP A 25 -0.87 18.67 10.17
C ASP A 25 0.37 18.01 9.53
N PRO A 26 1.09 17.13 10.26
CA PRO A 26 2.22 16.39 9.72
C PRO A 26 1.82 15.46 8.56
N PHE A 27 2.46 15.66 7.41
CA PHE A 27 2.33 14.82 6.22
C PHE A 27 3.70 14.24 5.86
N ILE A 28 3.76 12.93 5.62
CA ILE A 28 4.97 12.25 5.19
C ILE A 28 4.73 11.51 3.89
N ILE A 29 5.75 11.45 3.05
CA ILE A 29 5.79 10.55 1.90
C ILE A 29 6.76 9.44 2.23
N THR A 30 6.29 8.20 2.14
CA THR A 30 7.11 7.00 2.27
C THR A 30 7.26 6.32 0.92
N GLN A 31 8.45 5.80 0.65
CA GLN A 31 8.68 4.92 -0.48
C GLN A 31 9.04 3.53 0.01
N PHE A 32 8.59 2.52 -0.73
CA PHE A 32 9.01 1.15 -0.53
C PHE A 32 8.81 0.37 -1.82
N HIS A 33 9.34 -0.84 -1.86
CA HIS A 33 9.03 -1.78 -2.93
C HIS A 33 8.49 -3.07 -2.36
N CYS A 34 7.67 -3.76 -3.13
CA CYS A 34 7.24 -5.12 -2.80
C CYS A 34 7.42 -6.04 -4.00
N GLN A 35 7.54 -7.34 -3.74
CA GLN A 35 7.34 -8.37 -4.73
C GLN A 35 5.93 -8.92 -4.58
N GLN A 36 5.23 -9.09 -5.69
CA GLN A 36 3.87 -9.59 -5.72
C GLN A 36 3.63 -10.52 -6.90
N LEU A 37 2.71 -11.45 -6.74
CA LEU A 37 2.03 -12.11 -7.85
C LEU A 37 0.76 -11.31 -8.14
N LYS A 38 0.43 -11.13 -9.41
CA LYS A 38 -0.82 -10.46 -9.80
C LYS A 38 -1.41 -11.13 -11.03
N CYS A 39 -2.64 -11.61 -10.88
CA CYS A 39 -3.45 -12.10 -11.98
C CYS A 39 -4.92 -11.75 -11.74
N THR A 40 -5.71 -11.80 -12.81
CA THR A 40 -7.16 -11.63 -12.76
C THR A 40 -7.81 -12.96 -13.09
N ARG A 41 -8.82 -13.34 -12.32
CA ARG A 41 -9.56 -14.59 -12.52
C ARG A 41 -11.01 -14.37 -12.89
N ASP A 42 -11.57 -15.29 -13.65
CA ASP A 42 -13.01 -15.39 -13.84
C ASP A 42 -13.70 -16.05 -12.64
N LYS A 43 -15.04 -16.12 -12.68
CA LYS A 43 -15.86 -16.77 -11.64
C LYS A 43 -15.62 -18.28 -11.48
N PHE A 44 -14.92 -18.92 -12.42
CA PHE A 44 -14.57 -20.34 -12.40
C PHE A 44 -13.12 -20.57 -11.93
N GLY A 45 -12.39 -19.50 -11.62
CA GLY A 45 -11.00 -19.54 -11.15
C GLY A 45 -9.95 -19.56 -12.27
N ASN A 46 -10.35 -19.49 -13.54
CA ASN A 46 -9.42 -19.45 -14.66
C ASN A 46 -8.72 -18.09 -14.71
N VAL A 47 -7.41 -18.09 -14.95
CA VAL A 47 -6.64 -16.87 -15.17
C VAL A 47 -7.03 -16.26 -16.52
N THR A 48 -7.52 -15.02 -16.49
CA THR A 48 -7.91 -14.28 -17.70
C THR A 48 -6.93 -13.16 -18.05
N ASP A 49 -6.13 -12.70 -17.09
CA ASP A 49 -5.08 -11.70 -17.30
C ASP A 49 -3.95 -11.89 -16.26
N GLY A 50 -2.73 -11.51 -16.63
CA GLY A 50 -1.53 -11.70 -15.81
C GLY A 50 -1.05 -13.15 -15.72
N SER A 51 -0.33 -13.46 -14.65
CA SER A 51 0.25 -14.80 -14.43
C SER A 51 0.33 -15.12 -12.94
N THR A 52 0.04 -16.37 -12.59
CA THR A 52 0.18 -16.86 -11.21
C THR A 52 1.63 -17.13 -10.82
N ASN A 53 2.54 -17.15 -11.81
CA ASN A 53 3.92 -17.57 -11.62
C ASN A 53 4.92 -16.45 -11.94
N SER A 54 4.45 -15.29 -12.40
CA SER A 54 5.32 -14.14 -12.69
C SER A 54 5.40 -13.24 -11.46
N ILE A 55 6.61 -13.11 -10.91
CA ILE A 55 6.86 -12.21 -9.79
C ILE A 55 7.04 -10.80 -10.34
N GLN A 56 6.26 -9.86 -9.83
CA GLN A 56 6.36 -8.44 -10.15
C GLN A 56 7.00 -7.72 -8.97
N ARG A 57 8.05 -6.94 -9.22
CA ARG A 57 8.52 -5.92 -8.27
C ARG A 57 7.82 -4.61 -8.56
N VAL A 58 7.13 -4.05 -7.56
CA VAL A 58 6.39 -2.79 -7.65
C VAL A 58 6.95 -1.80 -6.65
N TYR A 59 7.16 -0.56 -7.09
CA TYR A 59 7.63 0.55 -6.25
C TYR A 59 6.46 1.48 -5.92
N TYR A 60 6.19 1.65 -4.64
CA TYR A 60 5.09 2.45 -4.10
C TYR A 60 5.60 3.72 -3.44
N PHE A 61 4.78 4.77 -3.56
CA PHE A 61 4.86 5.99 -2.78
C PHE A 61 3.54 6.20 -2.06
N TRP A 62 3.57 6.25 -0.73
CA TRP A 62 2.40 6.49 0.09
C TRP A 62 2.51 7.84 0.77
N GLY A 63 1.54 8.71 0.48
CA GLY A 63 1.30 9.95 1.21
C GLY A 63 0.47 9.66 2.45
N LEU A 64 1.06 9.88 3.63
CA LEU A 64 0.46 9.61 4.92
C LEU A 64 0.22 10.93 5.67
N GLN A 65 -1.00 11.13 6.14
CA GLN A 65 -1.36 12.25 7.01
C GLN A 65 -1.59 11.74 8.43
N GLN A 66 -0.99 12.39 9.42
CA GLN A 66 -1.32 12.10 10.80
C GLN A 66 -2.67 12.72 11.17
N GLU A 67 -3.52 11.98 11.88
CA GLU A 67 -4.74 12.53 12.48
C GLU A 67 -4.38 13.63 13.50
N LYS A 68 -5.21 14.68 13.63
CA LYS A 68 -5.00 15.77 14.61
C LYS A 68 -5.05 15.29 16.05
N VAL A 69 -5.91 14.31 16.32
CA VAL A 69 -6.26 13.86 17.66
C VAL A 69 -6.26 12.34 17.73
N GLY A 70 -5.97 11.83 18.92
CA GLY A 70 -6.13 10.42 19.23
C GLY A 70 -7.60 10.00 19.23
N VAL A 71 -7.84 8.69 19.22
CA VAL A 71 -9.18 8.10 19.28
C VAL A 71 -9.39 7.48 20.65
N VAL A 72 -10.52 7.78 21.29
CA VAL A 72 -10.95 7.07 22.50
C VAL A 72 -11.75 5.84 22.07
N THR A 73 -11.30 4.66 22.49
CA THR A 73 -11.96 3.39 22.19
C THR A 73 -13.23 3.21 23.03
N ALA A 74 -14.05 2.21 22.69
CA ALA A 74 -15.31 1.93 23.40
C ALA A 74 -15.10 1.56 24.89
N ASP A 75 -13.94 1.02 25.24
CA ASP A 75 -13.49 0.70 26.59
C ASP A 75 -12.78 1.88 27.31
N GLY A 76 -12.71 3.05 26.68
CA GLY A 76 -12.20 4.28 27.27
C GLY A 76 -10.68 4.49 27.16
N GLN A 77 -9.97 3.64 26.41
CA GLN A 77 -8.54 3.81 26.16
C GLN A 77 -8.30 4.91 25.11
N LEU A 78 -7.39 5.84 25.40
CA LEU A 78 -6.92 6.82 24.41
C LEU A 78 -5.80 6.20 23.55
N LEU A 79 -6.06 6.04 22.26
CA LEU A 79 -5.05 5.68 21.26
C LEU A 79 -4.39 6.93 20.70
N PRO A 80 -3.07 6.92 20.43
CA PRO A 80 -2.39 8.06 19.83
C PRO A 80 -2.93 8.36 18.43
N PRO A 81 -2.73 9.59 17.91
CA PRO A 81 -3.14 9.93 16.56
C PRO A 81 -2.45 9.03 15.52
N ARG A 82 -3.24 8.49 14.60
CA ARG A 82 -2.77 7.48 13.63
C ARG A 82 -2.32 8.14 12.33
N TRP A 83 -1.48 7.44 11.59
CA TRP A 83 -1.16 7.80 10.21
C TRP A 83 -2.16 7.15 9.26
N VAL A 84 -2.74 7.95 8.38
CA VAL A 84 -3.75 7.51 7.41
C VAL A 84 -3.22 7.76 6.00
N ILE A 85 -3.32 6.75 5.13
CA ILE A 85 -2.99 6.89 3.71
C ILE A 85 -3.99 7.86 3.08
N ARG A 86 -3.47 8.97 2.55
CA ARG A 86 -4.25 9.95 1.77
C ARG A 86 -4.08 9.75 0.29
N ASP A 87 -2.89 9.37 -0.13
CA ASP A 87 -2.59 9.09 -1.52
C ASP A 87 -1.68 7.87 -1.63
N MET A 88 -1.89 7.10 -2.69
CA MET A 88 -1.10 5.94 -3.03
C MET A 88 -0.76 6.00 -4.51
N MET A 89 0.52 6.19 -4.79
CA MET A 89 1.08 6.13 -6.13
C MET A 89 1.96 4.90 -6.30
N TRP A 90 2.01 4.38 -7.51
CA TRP A 90 2.98 3.36 -7.92
C TRP A 90 3.75 3.89 -9.12
N GLN A 91 5.08 3.74 -9.10
CA GLN A 91 5.94 4.40 -10.07
C GLN A 91 6.43 3.47 -11.18
N SER A 92 6.60 2.18 -10.89
CA SER A 92 7.02 1.20 -11.88
C SER A 92 6.66 -0.22 -11.47
N MET A 93 6.60 -1.10 -12.47
CA MET A 93 6.41 -2.54 -12.32
C MET A 93 7.48 -3.24 -13.15
N LEU A 94 8.28 -4.09 -12.50
CA LEU A 94 9.36 -4.83 -13.14
C LEU A 94 9.11 -6.32 -12.95
N ALA A 95 8.89 -7.04 -14.05
CA ALA A 95 8.75 -8.50 -13.99
C ALA A 95 10.12 -9.12 -13.67
N LEU A 96 10.19 -9.85 -12.57
CA LEU A 96 11.30 -10.71 -12.22
C LEU A 96 10.91 -12.11 -12.72
N VAL A 97 11.70 -12.62 -13.66
CA VAL A 97 11.48 -13.91 -14.34
C VAL A 97 11.43 -15.06 -13.34
#